data_AF-A0A813JAZ3-F1
#
_entry.id   AF-A0A813JAZ3-F1
#
_cell.length_a   1.000
_cell.length_b   1.000
_cell.length_c   1.000
_cell.angle_alpha   90.00
_cell.angle_beta   90.00
_cell.angle_gamma   90.00
#
_symmetry.space_group_name_H-M   'P 1'
#
loop_
_entity.id
_entity.type
_entity.pdbx_description
1 polymer ?
#
loop_
_entity_poly.entity_id
_entity_poly.type
_entity_poly.pdbx_seq_one_letter_code
_entity_poly.pdbx_strand_id
1 'polypeptide(L)'
;LEWVRPECQLISCDEPSNIPNGYMRYEQKWMCAQSYTGYAEKVCEVTLSCEAKPALKGCSQLKPCSAEQGDCRYDMYGCVSVQPGATCDVRCKVPFAGTTTSGNCPAGNTDSNGLIWTPPTCVIDTCSDPVVDVPGYVKSGKVWQCAPGWSGTVVKTCSWVEAECRAEPMMSGCVRETACMFPPIPAVDLCQYDLTACVDLLPGKSCTVKCKDPYVGGDSMLDCPGENTNVNQSLQGKLPVCGCGEPVPLPPGYNRTQTAMGEVAFTCSTGFGGEAKKLCRPGPGPTCTVDPVMIGCAVPLACIASIKDEGSGSGAVSGSLHFGPALVDGMVDEADVVKYSVFFADECQNSMGIVLSSRLVRPAEDFETCCRGDAYEAKLGTLRPPVGAAGFLVMVQMRSGQAPVGLFVPFNETAMARVVLTGAAPRSQRIAWTAVAGSALVTQFLMSRIGAR
;
A
#
# COMPACT_ATOMS: atom_id res chain seq x y z
N LEU A 1 82.50 -50.35 50.81
CA LEU A 1 81.82 -51.65 51.02
C LEU A 1 80.61 -51.68 50.10
N GLU A 2 80.73 -52.31 48.94
CA GLU A 2 79.56 -52.64 48.11
C GLU A 2 78.88 -53.86 48.76
N TRP A 3 77.72 -53.62 49.36
CA TRP A 3 76.87 -54.70 49.83
C TRP A 3 75.86 -55.03 48.74
N VAL A 4 75.99 -56.23 48.17
CA VAL A 4 74.98 -56.80 47.26
C VAL A 4 73.98 -57.54 48.13
N ARG A 5 72.71 -57.14 48.05
CA ARG A 5 71.62 -57.83 48.75
C ARG A 5 71.56 -59.28 48.26
N PRO A 6 71.64 -60.30 49.15
CA PRO A 6 71.47 -61.68 48.73
C PRO A 6 70.03 -61.89 48.21
N GLU A 7 69.90 -62.64 47.11
CA GLU A 7 68.60 -63.10 46.61
C GLU A 7 68.05 -64.17 47.56
N CYS A 8 67.29 -63.75 48.56
CA CYS A 8 66.60 -64.66 49.45
C CYS A 8 65.29 -65.11 48.80
N GLN A 9 65.15 -66.42 48.55
CA GLN A 9 63.89 -67.03 48.15
C GLN A 9 63.19 -67.62 49.37
N LEU A 10 61.90 -67.32 49.53
CA LEU A 10 61.08 -67.92 50.57
C LEU A 10 60.80 -69.39 50.19
N ILE A 11 61.37 -70.35 50.92
CA ILE A 11 61.32 -71.78 50.57
C ILE A 11 59.94 -72.38 50.85
N SER A 12 59.26 -71.95 51.91
CA SER A 12 57.95 -72.45 52.29
C SER A 12 57.13 -71.37 52.98
N CYS A 13 55.82 -71.46 52.82
CA CYS A 13 54.88 -70.52 53.42
C CYS A 13 53.64 -71.30 53.83
N ASP A 14 53.34 -71.23 55.12
CA ASP A 14 52.27 -72.00 55.73
C ASP A 14 50.90 -71.65 55.13
N GLU A 15 49.90 -72.48 55.39
CA GLU A 15 48.54 -72.16 54.98
C GLU A 15 47.94 -71.09 55.91
N PRO A 16 47.12 -70.17 55.39
CA PRO A 16 46.45 -69.18 56.22
C PRO A 16 45.53 -69.89 57.22
N SER A 17 45.66 -69.56 58.50
CA SER A 17 44.87 -70.17 59.58
C SER A 17 43.39 -69.74 59.55
N ASN A 18 43.09 -68.59 58.94
CA ASN A 18 41.74 -68.09 58.68
C ASN A 18 41.62 -67.80 57.18
N ILE A 19 40.64 -68.40 56.53
CA ILE A 19 40.35 -68.15 55.11
C ILE A 19 39.52 -66.86 55.04
N PRO A 20 40.02 -65.77 54.42
CA PRO A 20 39.22 -64.56 54.25
C PRO A 20 37.98 -64.82 53.40
N ASN A 21 36.93 -64.02 53.61
CA ASN A 21 35.75 -64.04 52.74
C ASN A 21 36.17 -63.85 51.28
N GLY A 22 35.61 -64.67 50.41
CA GLY A 22 35.89 -64.61 48.97
C GLY A 22 36.88 -65.61 48.43
N TYR A 23 37.47 -66.45 49.30
CA TYR A 23 38.36 -67.52 48.90
C TYR A 23 37.81 -68.87 49.37
N MET A 24 38.02 -69.90 48.57
CA MET A 24 37.75 -71.29 48.93
C MET A 24 38.86 -72.19 48.38
N ARG A 25 39.04 -73.34 49.02
CA ARG A 25 40.03 -74.33 48.57
C ARG A 25 39.31 -75.50 47.91
N TYR A 26 39.67 -75.81 46.67
CA TYR A 26 39.15 -76.95 45.92
C TYR A 26 40.32 -77.71 45.30
N GLU A 27 40.43 -79.02 45.58
CA GLU A 27 41.51 -79.88 45.04
C GLU A 27 42.92 -79.28 45.17
N GLN A 28 43.26 -78.81 46.38
CA GLN A 28 44.53 -78.15 46.71
C GLN A 28 44.80 -76.80 46.03
N LYS A 29 43.93 -76.31 45.15
CA LYS A 29 44.02 -74.98 44.53
C LYS A 29 43.14 -73.98 45.27
N TRP A 30 43.63 -72.75 45.36
CA TRP A 30 42.80 -71.63 45.79
C TRP A 30 41.91 -71.18 44.63
N MET A 31 40.65 -70.93 44.93
CA MET A 31 39.65 -70.40 44.00
C MET A 31 38.86 -69.29 44.69
N CYS A 32 38.23 -68.43 43.90
CA CYS A 32 37.30 -67.45 44.46
C CYS A 32 36.03 -68.17 44.93
N ALA A 33 35.52 -67.76 46.08
CA ALA A 33 34.27 -68.27 46.63
C ALA A 33 33.06 -67.79 45.81
N GLN A 34 31.88 -68.36 46.07
CA GLN A 34 30.64 -67.92 45.44
C GLN A 34 30.42 -66.41 45.64
N SER A 35 30.04 -65.71 44.56
CA SER A 35 29.91 -64.24 44.49
C SER A 35 31.24 -63.45 44.50
N TYR A 36 32.36 -64.12 44.24
CA TYR A 36 33.66 -63.47 44.00
C TYR A 36 34.21 -63.92 42.63
N THR A 37 35.02 -63.07 42.01
CA THR A 37 35.67 -63.33 40.72
C THR A 37 37.15 -62.97 40.76
N GLY A 38 37.90 -63.44 39.77
CA GLY A 38 39.33 -63.22 39.61
C GLY A 38 40.16 -64.49 39.74
N TYR A 39 41.45 -64.34 40.00
CA TYR A 39 42.40 -65.45 40.11
C TYR A 39 42.95 -65.47 41.53
N ALA A 40 42.51 -66.45 42.32
CA ALA A 40 42.99 -66.61 43.68
C ALA A 40 44.47 -67.00 43.70
N GLU A 41 45.30 -66.15 44.30
CA GLU A 41 46.73 -66.36 44.45
C GLU A 41 47.09 -66.35 45.93
N LYS A 42 47.87 -67.36 46.36
CA LYS A 42 48.50 -67.35 47.67
C LYS A 42 49.86 -66.67 47.54
N VAL A 43 49.99 -65.51 48.16
CA VAL A 43 51.26 -64.77 48.27
C VAL A 43 51.72 -64.76 49.72
N CYS A 44 53.01 -64.56 49.94
CA CYS A 44 53.58 -64.53 51.28
C CYS A 44 54.14 -63.16 51.55
N GLU A 45 53.47 -62.42 52.42
CA GLU A 45 53.84 -61.07 52.78
C GLU A 45 54.75 -61.11 54.00
N VAL A 46 55.93 -60.52 53.87
CA VAL A 46 56.86 -60.38 54.99
C VAL A 46 56.40 -59.19 55.81
N THR A 47 56.04 -59.44 57.06
CA THR A 47 55.65 -58.41 58.02
C THR A 47 56.86 -57.59 58.50
N LEU A 48 56.60 -56.48 59.20
CA LEU A 48 57.65 -55.63 59.78
C LEU A 48 58.52 -56.36 60.83
N SER A 49 58.03 -57.48 61.40
CA SER A 49 58.80 -58.35 62.29
C SER A 49 59.57 -59.45 61.55
N CYS A 50 59.68 -59.36 60.22
CA CYS A 50 60.31 -60.36 59.34
C CYS A 50 59.64 -61.74 59.38
N GLU A 51 58.39 -61.84 59.84
CA GLU A 51 57.59 -63.06 59.74
C GLU A 51 56.89 -63.09 58.38
N ALA A 52 57.06 -64.18 57.62
CA ALA A 52 56.29 -64.42 56.41
C ALA A 52 54.88 -64.88 56.80
N LYS A 53 53.85 -64.11 56.43
CA LYS A 53 52.45 -64.48 56.64
C LYS A 53 51.77 -64.76 55.29
N PRO A 54 51.07 -65.90 55.15
CA PRO A 54 50.31 -66.17 53.94
C PRO A 54 49.15 -65.18 53.82
N ALA A 55 49.00 -64.59 52.64
CA ALA A 55 47.88 -63.73 52.26
C ALA A 55 47.28 -64.24 50.95
N LEU A 56 45.96 -64.22 50.86
CA LEU A 56 45.25 -64.52 49.62
C LEU A 56 44.91 -63.22 48.91
N LYS A 57 45.26 -63.15 47.62
CA LYS A 57 44.98 -62.01 46.74
C LYS A 57 44.26 -62.46 45.47
N GLY A 58 43.71 -61.50 44.75
CA GLY A 58 43.19 -61.71 43.40
C GLY A 58 41.71 -62.10 43.30
N CYS A 59 41.02 -62.35 44.41
CA CYS A 59 39.54 -62.44 44.41
C CYS A 59 38.91 -61.12 44.84
N SER A 60 37.94 -60.67 44.05
CA SER A 60 37.15 -59.45 44.32
C SER A 60 35.67 -59.81 44.34
N GLN A 61 34.93 -59.20 45.26
CA GLN A 61 33.50 -59.44 45.38
C GLN A 61 32.79 -58.91 44.14
N LEU A 62 31.94 -59.75 43.54
CA LEU A 62 31.07 -59.32 42.47
C LEU A 62 30.11 -58.25 42.98
N LYS A 63 29.99 -57.14 42.25
CA LYS A 63 29.07 -56.06 42.58
C LYS A 63 27.98 -55.96 41.52
N PRO A 64 26.71 -55.78 41.91
CA PRO A 64 25.68 -55.39 40.98
C PRO A 64 26.06 -54.08 40.29
N CYS A 65 25.76 -53.97 39.00
CA CYS A 65 25.87 -52.71 38.28
C CYS A 65 24.68 -51.80 38.63
N SER A 66 24.94 -50.51 38.74
CA SER A 66 23.95 -49.45 38.88
C SER A 66 24.13 -48.45 37.74
N ALA A 67 23.01 -48.04 37.14
CA ALA A 67 22.99 -46.89 36.26
C ALA A 67 23.17 -45.58 37.05
N GLU A 68 23.84 -44.60 36.45
CA GLU A 68 23.90 -43.24 36.96
C GLU A 68 22.58 -42.51 36.65
N GLN A 69 21.89 -41.98 37.67
CA GLN A 69 20.58 -41.31 37.53
C GLN A 69 20.68 -39.85 37.06
N GLY A 70 21.77 -39.44 36.43
CA GLY A 70 22.05 -38.04 36.11
C GLY A 70 21.17 -37.47 34.99
N ASP A 71 20.80 -38.28 34.01
CA ASP A 71 19.99 -37.84 32.87
C ASP A 71 18.54 -38.28 33.03
N CYS A 72 17.71 -37.30 33.31
CA CYS A 72 16.33 -37.52 33.68
C CYS A 72 15.43 -37.82 32.47
N ARG A 73 15.97 -37.80 31.24
CA ARG A 73 15.30 -38.25 30.01
C ARG A 73 15.07 -39.76 29.98
N TYR A 74 15.82 -40.51 30.78
CA TYR A 74 15.79 -41.97 30.78
C TYR A 74 15.11 -42.51 32.04
N ASP A 75 14.26 -43.52 31.85
CA ASP A 75 13.79 -44.37 32.92
C ASP A 75 14.74 -45.57 33.04
N MET A 76 15.56 -45.52 34.09
CA MET A 76 16.56 -46.53 34.41
C MET A 76 16.21 -47.24 35.73
N TYR A 77 14.94 -47.23 36.16
CA TYR A 77 14.54 -47.86 37.42
C TYR A 77 14.88 -49.36 37.46
N GLY A 78 14.79 -50.04 36.32
CA GLY A 78 15.20 -51.44 36.16
C GLY A 78 16.72 -51.68 36.22
N CYS A 79 17.54 -50.63 36.19
CA CYS A 79 19.00 -50.69 36.11
C CYS A 79 19.71 -50.25 37.40
N VAL A 80 18.99 -50.06 38.51
CA VAL A 80 19.58 -49.60 39.79
C VAL A 80 20.40 -50.69 40.49
N SER A 81 20.10 -51.97 40.23
CA SER A 81 20.83 -53.10 40.83
C SER A 81 20.79 -54.34 39.93
N VAL A 82 21.56 -54.32 38.85
CA VAL A 82 21.65 -55.40 37.87
C VAL A 82 22.72 -56.40 38.31
N GLN A 83 22.35 -57.66 38.50
CA GLN A 83 23.31 -58.70 38.89
C GLN A 83 24.37 -58.93 37.79
N PRO A 84 25.61 -59.32 38.14
CA PRO A 84 26.62 -59.68 37.16
C PRO A 84 26.11 -60.73 36.17
N GLY A 85 26.25 -60.45 34.88
CA GLY A 85 25.77 -61.29 33.77
C GLY A 85 24.31 -61.05 33.37
N ALA A 86 23.58 -60.19 34.09
CA ALA A 86 22.20 -59.83 33.77
C ALA A 86 22.11 -58.55 32.92
N THR A 87 20.93 -58.34 32.34
CA THR A 87 20.59 -57.14 31.57
C THR A 87 19.40 -56.40 32.18
N CYS A 88 19.27 -55.12 31.84
CA CYS A 88 18.12 -54.29 32.17
C CYS A 88 17.65 -53.50 30.94
N ASP A 89 16.41 -53.01 30.96
CA ASP A 89 15.89 -52.11 29.93
C ASP A 89 16.13 -50.66 30.33
N VAL A 90 16.54 -49.84 29.37
CA VAL A 90 16.61 -48.38 29.48
C VAL A 90 15.59 -47.78 28.52
N ARG A 91 14.59 -47.09 29.06
CA ARG A 91 13.47 -46.52 28.30
C ARG A 91 13.51 -45.01 28.34
N CYS A 92 12.84 -44.35 27.39
CA CYS A 92 12.56 -42.93 27.50
C CYS A 92 11.54 -42.69 28.61
N LYS A 93 11.82 -41.73 29.49
CA LYS A 93 10.89 -41.30 30.54
C LYS A 93 9.86 -40.35 29.94
N VAL A 94 8.58 -40.48 30.33
CA VAL A 94 7.54 -39.49 29.94
C VAL A 94 8.01 -38.09 30.38
N PRO A 95 7.97 -37.06 29.51
CA PRO A 95 7.22 -36.94 28.24
C PRO A 95 7.91 -37.44 26.95
N PHE A 96 9.10 -38.02 27.05
CA PHE A 96 9.82 -38.49 25.87
C PHE A 96 9.26 -39.81 25.36
N ALA A 97 9.21 -39.96 24.03
CA ALA A 97 9.00 -41.22 23.34
C ALA A 97 10.24 -41.55 22.52
N GLY A 98 10.49 -42.84 22.31
CA GLY A 98 11.72 -43.26 21.64
C GLY A 98 11.92 -44.75 21.62
N THR A 99 13.13 -45.16 21.27
CA THR A 99 13.55 -46.56 21.31
C THR A 99 13.81 -47.01 22.75
N THR A 100 13.79 -48.32 22.98
CA THR A 100 14.29 -48.94 24.21
C THR A 100 15.66 -49.53 23.90
N THR A 101 16.66 -49.26 24.75
CA THR A 101 17.96 -49.93 24.70
C THR A 101 18.12 -50.85 25.91
N SER A 102 19.17 -51.67 25.91
CA SER A 102 19.46 -52.56 27.04
C SER A 102 20.82 -52.23 27.65
N GLY A 103 20.87 -52.21 28.98
CA GLY A 103 22.10 -52.18 29.75
C GLY A 103 22.54 -53.59 30.13
N ASN A 104 23.83 -53.87 30.02
CA ASN A 104 24.43 -55.16 30.34
C ASN A 104 25.44 -55.01 31.49
N CYS A 105 25.28 -55.83 32.53
CA CYS A 105 26.25 -55.92 33.62
C CYS A 105 27.21 -57.09 33.34
N PRO A 106 28.53 -56.87 33.17
CA PRO A 106 29.47 -57.96 32.92
C PRO A 106 29.43 -59.04 34.02
N ALA A 107 29.57 -60.32 33.65
CA ALA A 107 29.54 -61.43 34.61
C ALA A 107 30.65 -61.37 35.67
N GLY A 108 31.78 -60.73 35.36
CA GLY A 108 32.91 -60.51 36.27
C GLY A 108 32.92 -59.12 36.92
N ASN A 109 31.79 -58.41 36.95
CA ASN A 109 31.78 -57.03 37.39
C ASN A 109 32.06 -56.87 38.89
N THR A 110 33.01 -55.99 39.22
CA THR A 110 33.41 -55.66 40.61
C THR A 110 33.25 -54.16 40.91
N ASP A 111 32.72 -53.39 39.95
CA ASP A 111 32.48 -51.95 40.04
C ASP A 111 30.98 -51.64 40.00
N SER A 112 30.46 -50.91 40.99
CA SER A 112 29.05 -50.51 41.00
C SER A 112 28.64 -49.67 39.80
N ASN A 113 29.57 -48.99 39.12
CA ASN A 113 29.31 -48.19 37.92
C ASN A 113 29.57 -48.96 36.61
N GLY A 114 29.78 -50.28 36.67
CA GLY A 114 30.16 -51.11 35.52
C GLY A 114 29.04 -51.44 34.53
N LEU A 115 27.91 -50.72 34.54
CA LEU A 115 26.81 -50.96 33.60
C LEU A 115 27.21 -50.47 32.20
N ILE A 116 27.23 -51.38 31.22
CA ILE A 116 27.51 -51.03 29.82
C ILE A 116 26.19 -50.84 29.10
N TRP A 117 25.90 -49.63 28.64
CA TRP A 117 24.66 -49.31 27.94
C TRP A 117 24.87 -48.18 26.93
N THR A 118 23.93 -48.04 26.00
CA THR A 118 23.87 -46.92 25.06
C THR A 118 22.56 -46.15 25.25
N PRO A 119 22.59 -44.81 25.24
CA PRO A 119 21.36 -44.04 25.40
C PRO A 119 20.35 -44.28 24.27
N PRO A 120 19.05 -44.47 24.58
CA PRO A 120 18.02 -44.52 23.56
C PRO A 120 17.81 -43.15 22.92
N THR A 121 17.26 -43.14 21.70
CA THR A 121 16.86 -41.91 21.02
C THR A 121 15.52 -41.44 21.59
N CYS A 122 15.55 -40.43 22.45
CA CYS A 122 14.37 -39.87 23.09
C CYS A 122 14.01 -38.51 22.47
N VAL A 123 12.81 -38.42 21.88
CA VAL A 123 12.23 -37.18 21.36
C VAL A 123 11.01 -36.80 22.20
N ILE A 124 10.78 -35.49 22.35
CA ILE A 124 9.58 -35.02 23.07
C ILE A 124 8.37 -35.29 22.19
N ASP A 125 7.50 -36.18 22.63
CA ASP A 125 6.28 -36.54 21.88
C ASP A 125 5.13 -35.62 22.26
N THR A 126 4.89 -35.46 23.56
CA THR A 126 3.80 -34.63 24.08
C THR A 126 4.24 -33.89 25.33
N CYS A 127 3.65 -32.72 25.58
CA CYS A 127 3.79 -32.01 26.84
C CYS A 127 2.40 -31.64 27.37
N SER A 128 2.32 -31.43 28.69
CA SER A 128 1.12 -30.93 29.35
C SER A 128 0.65 -29.61 28.71
N ASP A 129 -0.61 -29.27 28.90
CA ASP A 129 -1.10 -27.95 28.48
C ASP A 129 -0.54 -26.84 29.38
N PRO A 130 -0.41 -25.61 28.85
CA PRO A 130 0.03 -24.48 29.66
C PRO A 130 -0.92 -24.31 30.86
N VAL A 131 -0.33 -24.11 32.04
CA VAL A 131 -1.06 -23.96 33.31
C VAL A 131 -1.73 -22.58 33.40
N VAL A 132 -1.22 -21.61 32.65
CA VAL A 132 -1.71 -20.23 32.60
C VAL A 132 -2.31 -19.96 31.23
N ASP A 133 -3.39 -19.18 31.20
CA ASP A 133 -4.00 -18.70 29.97
C ASP A 133 -2.97 -17.90 29.16
N VAL A 134 -2.67 -18.38 27.94
CA VAL A 134 -1.73 -17.73 27.03
C VAL A 134 -2.51 -16.73 26.17
N PRO A 135 -2.18 -15.42 26.20
CA PRO A 135 -2.86 -14.42 25.38
C PRO A 135 -2.88 -14.80 23.90
N GLY A 136 -4.06 -14.72 23.28
CA GLY A 136 -4.25 -15.07 21.87
C GLY A 136 -4.65 -16.51 21.60
N TYR A 137 -4.74 -17.36 22.63
CA TYR A 137 -5.09 -18.77 22.50
C TYR A 137 -6.27 -19.13 23.41
N VAL A 138 -7.18 -19.96 22.90
CA VAL A 138 -8.28 -20.53 23.67
C VAL A 138 -8.38 -22.03 23.38
N LYS A 139 -8.68 -22.82 24.40
CA LYS A 139 -8.83 -24.26 24.25
C LYS A 139 -10.32 -24.61 24.09
N SER A 140 -10.69 -25.19 22.95
CA SER A 140 -12.05 -25.69 22.71
C SER A 140 -12.02 -27.23 22.70
N GLY A 141 -12.32 -27.83 23.85
CA GLY A 141 -12.19 -29.27 24.07
C GLY A 141 -10.72 -29.73 24.09
N LYS A 142 -10.31 -30.52 23.09
CA LYS A 142 -8.92 -31.01 22.95
C LYS A 142 -8.09 -30.21 21.94
N VAL A 143 -8.68 -29.23 21.26
CA VAL A 143 -8.04 -28.47 20.19
C VAL A 143 -7.82 -27.03 20.66
N TRP A 144 -6.61 -26.53 20.43
CA TRP A 144 -6.30 -25.13 20.64
C TRP A 144 -6.69 -24.32 19.41
N GLN A 145 -7.31 -23.15 19.62
CA GLN A 145 -7.73 -22.22 18.59
C GLN A 145 -7.27 -20.81 18.96
N CYS A 146 -7.23 -19.91 17.97
CA CYS A 146 -6.97 -18.50 18.26
C CYS A 146 -8.13 -17.90 19.06
N ALA A 147 -7.80 -17.08 20.05
CA ALA A 147 -8.79 -16.36 20.85
C ALA A 147 -9.50 -15.28 19.98
N PRO A 148 -10.70 -14.81 20.36
CA PRO A 148 -11.37 -13.71 19.64
C PRO A 148 -10.45 -12.49 19.44
N GLY A 149 -10.40 -11.95 18.23
CA GLY A 149 -9.48 -10.87 17.85
C GLY A 149 -8.06 -11.34 17.48
N TRP A 150 -7.87 -12.64 17.25
CA TRP A 150 -6.64 -13.25 16.77
C TRP A 150 -6.97 -14.24 15.66
N SER A 151 -6.09 -14.35 14.67
CA SER A 151 -6.25 -15.28 13.55
C SER A 151 -4.96 -16.05 13.28
N GLY A 152 -5.08 -17.15 12.56
CA GLY A 152 -3.96 -18.02 12.17
C GLY A 152 -4.17 -19.47 12.59
N THR A 153 -3.11 -20.26 12.46
CA THR A 153 -3.11 -21.70 12.78
C THR A 153 -2.34 -21.93 14.06
N VAL A 154 -3.00 -22.41 15.11
CA VAL A 154 -2.33 -22.70 16.38
C VAL A 154 -1.32 -23.83 16.20
N VAL A 155 -0.09 -23.59 16.63
CA VAL A 155 0.96 -24.60 16.74
C VAL A 155 1.39 -24.69 18.20
N LYS A 156 1.25 -25.89 18.80
CA LYS A 156 1.77 -26.23 20.12
C LYS A 156 3.06 -27.03 19.94
N THR A 157 4.19 -26.48 20.37
CA THR A 157 5.47 -27.18 20.46
C THR A 157 5.82 -27.40 21.93
N CYS A 158 6.79 -28.28 22.20
CA CYS A 158 7.27 -28.54 23.54
C CYS A 158 8.75 -28.17 23.62
N SER A 159 9.12 -27.36 24.62
CA SER A 159 10.49 -26.98 24.92
C SER A 159 11.00 -27.73 26.15
N TRP A 160 12.24 -28.18 26.10
CA TRP A 160 12.86 -28.90 27.22
C TRP A 160 13.50 -27.96 28.22
N VAL A 161 13.14 -28.09 29.50
CA VAL A 161 13.78 -27.37 30.61
C VAL A 161 14.61 -28.37 31.42
N GLU A 162 15.89 -28.49 31.06
CA GLU A 162 16.80 -29.50 31.60
C GLU A 162 16.93 -29.45 33.12
N ALA A 163 16.98 -28.25 33.71
CA ALA A 163 17.12 -28.06 35.16
C ALA A 163 15.97 -28.64 35.99
N GLU A 164 14.77 -28.72 35.40
CA GLU A 164 13.55 -29.16 36.09
C GLU A 164 13.03 -30.51 35.59
N CYS A 165 13.74 -31.09 34.63
CA CYS A 165 13.35 -32.34 33.99
C CYS A 165 11.90 -32.34 33.46
N ARG A 166 11.47 -31.24 32.85
CA ARG A 166 10.10 -31.17 32.30
C ARG A 166 10.08 -30.54 30.91
N ALA A 167 9.10 -30.96 30.12
CA ALA A 167 8.79 -30.31 28.86
C ALA A 167 7.70 -29.26 29.11
N GLU A 168 7.97 -28.02 28.72
CA GLU A 168 7.03 -26.91 28.80
C GLU A 168 6.39 -26.64 27.44
N PRO A 169 5.07 -26.42 27.38
CA PRO A 169 4.39 -26.10 26.15
C PRO A 169 4.70 -24.68 25.68
N MET A 170 4.97 -24.53 24.38
CA MET A 170 5.09 -23.25 23.70
C MET A 170 3.99 -23.13 22.64
N MET A 171 3.26 -22.02 22.67
CA MET A 171 2.18 -21.73 21.72
C MET A 171 2.67 -20.72 20.68
N SER A 172 2.41 -20.99 19.40
CA SER A 172 2.71 -20.06 18.30
C SER A 172 1.61 -20.10 17.23
N GLY A 173 1.67 -19.19 16.26
CA GLY A 173 0.82 -19.20 15.06
C GLY A 173 -0.46 -18.36 15.10
N CYS A 174 -0.91 -17.88 16.28
CA CYS A 174 -1.96 -16.86 16.35
C CYS A 174 -1.34 -15.47 16.35
N VAL A 175 -1.85 -14.62 15.46
CA VAL A 175 -1.45 -13.21 15.34
C VAL A 175 -2.66 -12.35 15.62
N ARG A 176 -2.46 -11.23 16.32
CA ARG A 176 -3.55 -10.31 16.66
C ARG A 176 -4.13 -9.72 15.37
N GLU A 177 -5.45 -9.73 15.29
CA GLU A 177 -6.19 -9.07 14.23
C GLU A 177 -5.94 -7.55 14.27
N THR A 178 -5.73 -6.95 13.11
CA THR A 178 -5.45 -5.53 12.95
C THR A 178 -6.54 -4.88 12.11
N ALA A 179 -6.99 -3.69 12.52
CA ALA A 179 -7.93 -2.91 11.72
C ALA A 179 -7.34 -2.58 10.34
N CYS A 180 -8.20 -2.50 9.33
CA CYS A 180 -7.77 -2.11 7.99
C CYS A 180 -7.45 -0.62 7.92
N MET A 181 -6.46 -0.28 7.09
CA MET A 181 -6.16 1.10 6.73
C MET A 181 -7.09 1.59 5.61
N PHE A 182 -7.29 2.89 5.52
CA PHE A 182 -7.92 3.45 4.33
C PHE A 182 -7.02 3.32 3.10
N PRO A 183 -7.58 3.13 1.90
CA PRO A 183 -6.83 3.29 0.67
C PRO A 183 -6.21 4.70 0.63
N PRO A 184 -5.02 4.88 0.04
CA PRO A 184 -4.41 6.19 -0.10
C PRO A 184 -5.26 7.07 -1.01
N ILE A 185 -6.02 7.98 -0.41
CA ILE A 185 -6.84 8.97 -1.12
C ILE A 185 -6.01 10.25 -1.25
N PRO A 186 -5.89 10.85 -2.45
CA PRO A 186 -5.25 12.15 -2.62
C PRO A 186 -5.84 13.18 -1.65
N ALA A 187 -5.01 14.03 -1.05
CA ALA A 187 -5.48 14.99 -0.04
C ALA A 187 -6.62 15.90 -0.55
N VAL A 188 -6.64 16.17 -1.85
CA VAL A 188 -7.67 16.94 -2.55
C VAL A 188 -9.04 16.24 -2.57
N ASP A 189 -9.05 14.90 -2.54
CA ASP A 189 -10.27 14.09 -2.60
C ASP A 189 -10.80 13.71 -1.22
N LEU A 190 -10.00 13.86 -0.14
CA LEU A 190 -10.46 13.67 1.23
C LEU A 190 -11.63 14.61 1.61
N CYS A 191 -11.76 15.72 0.90
CA CYS A 191 -12.89 16.63 1.05
C CYS A 191 -14.21 16.09 0.48
N GLN A 192 -14.17 15.11 -0.41
CA GLN A 192 -15.34 14.58 -1.09
C GLN A 192 -16.09 13.53 -0.26
N TYR A 193 -15.38 12.86 0.66
CA TYR A 193 -15.88 11.66 1.33
C TYR A 193 -16.02 11.86 2.83
N ASP A 194 -17.14 11.41 3.37
CA ASP A 194 -17.31 11.19 4.81
C ASP A 194 -16.86 9.77 5.14
N LEU A 195 -15.71 9.70 5.82
CA LEU A 195 -15.03 8.46 6.17
C LEU A 195 -15.16 8.12 7.66
N THR A 196 -15.95 8.87 8.45
CA THR A 196 -15.97 8.68 9.91
C THR A 196 -16.42 7.29 10.33
N ALA A 197 -17.30 6.65 9.56
CA ALA A 197 -17.80 5.30 9.84
C ALA A 197 -16.77 4.18 9.56
N CYS A 198 -15.67 4.51 8.89
CA CYS A 198 -14.69 3.56 8.40
C CYS A 198 -13.35 3.63 9.16
N VAL A 199 -13.26 4.46 10.20
CA VAL A 199 -12.09 4.58 11.07
C VAL A 199 -11.97 3.34 11.96
N ASP A 200 -10.76 2.76 12.04
CA ASP A 200 -10.44 1.59 12.85
C ASP A 200 -11.36 0.37 12.58
N LEU A 201 -11.71 0.14 11.31
CA LEU A 201 -12.60 -0.95 10.93
C LEU A 201 -11.95 -2.32 11.20
N LEU A 202 -12.53 -3.07 12.14
CA LEU A 202 -12.06 -4.40 12.54
C LEU A 202 -12.21 -5.43 11.41
N PRO A 203 -11.44 -6.52 11.42
CA PRO A 203 -11.54 -7.56 10.39
C PRO A 203 -12.92 -8.18 10.26
N GLY A 204 -13.33 -8.44 9.02
CA GLY A 204 -14.66 -8.97 8.69
C GLY A 204 -15.81 -7.98 8.87
N LYS A 205 -15.52 -6.70 9.14
CA LYS A 205 -16.54 -5.64 9.21
C LYS A 205 -16.57 -4.82 7.92
N SER A 206 -17.70 -4.18 7.72
CA SER A 206 -17.98 -3.29 6.59
C SER A 206 -18.40 -1.93 7.12
N CYS A 207 -18.14 -0.88 6.35
CA CYS A 207 -18.56 0.48 6.67
C CYS A 207 -19.10 1.18 5.43
N THR A 208 -19.99 2.15 5.63
CA THR A 208 -20.57 2.94 4.55
C THR A 208 -19.83 4.27 4.41
N VAL A 209 -19.36 4.56 3.21
CA VAL A 209 -18.77 5.84 2.83
C VAL A 209 -19.82 6.68 2.11
N LYS A 210 -19.97 7.93 2.53
CA LYS A 210 -20.91 8.89 1.95
C LYS A 210 -20.18 10.04 1.30
N CYS A 211 -20.86 10.77 0.42
CA CYS A 211 -20.37 12.06 -0.02
C CYS A 211 -20.54 13.09 1.10
N LYS A 212 -19.48 13.85 1.38
CA LYS A 212 -19.48 14.90 2.40
C LYS A 212 -20.18 16.15 1.86
N ASP A 213 -21.01 16.82 2.66
CA ASP A 213 -21.60 18.10 2.27
C ASP A 213 -20.51 19.13 1.88
N PRO A 214 -20.66 19.87 0.76
CA PRO A 214 -21.82 20.00 -0.13
C PRO A 214 -21.81 19.05 -1.35
N TYR A 215 -20.96 18.02 -1.35
CA TYR A 215 -20.98 17.00 -2.39
C TYR A 215 -22.23 16.12 -2.27
N VAL A 216 -22.74 15.69 -3.42
CA VAL A 216 -23.93 14.84 -3.55
C VAL A 216 -23.58 13.61 -4.38
N GLY A 217 -24.04 12.44 -3.95
CA GLY A 217 -23.79 11.18 -4.63
C GLY A 217 -24.47 10.03 -3.91
N GLY A 218 -24.30 8.82 -4.46
CA GLY A 218 -24.72 7.61 -3.76
C GLY A 218 -23.78 7.27 -2.60
N ASP A 219 -24.19 6.31 -1.79
CA ASP A 219 -23.33 5.71 -0.78
C ASP A 219 -22.55 4.52 -1.37
N SER A 220 -21.39 4.21 -0.83
CA SER A 220 -20.69 2.95 -1.14
C SER A 220 -20.29 2.22 0.12
N MET A 221 -20.01 0.92 0.00
CA MET A 221 -19.56 0.08 1.10
C MET A 221 -18.09 -0.28 0.92
N LEU A 222 -17.32 -0.17 2.00
CA LEU A 222 -15.95 -0.65 2.09
C LEU A 222 -15.87 -1.78 3.11
N ASP A 223 -15.09 -2.81 2.80
CA ASP A 223 -14.97 -4.04 3.56
C ASP A 223 -13.54 -4.25 4.05
N CYS A 224 -13.39 -4.62 5.32
CA CYS A 224 -12.13 -5.15 5.84
C CYS A 224 -12.18 -6.68 5.76
N PRO A 225 -11.26 -7.36 5.05
CA PRO A 225 -11.25 -8.81 4.97
C PRO A 225 -11.23 -9.45 6.37
N GLY A 226 -11.91 -10.59 6.50
CA GLY A 226 -11.84 -11.40 7.71
C GLY A 226 -10.40 -11.85 7.98
N GLU A 227 -10.08 -12.03 9.26
CA GLU A 227 -8.76 -12.53 9.69
C GLU A 227 -7.57 -11.66 9.27
N ASN A 228 -7.79 -10.35 9.08
CA ASN A 228 -6.71 -9.45 8.72
C ASN A 228 -5.69 -9.30 9.85
N THR A 229 -4.49 -9.80 9.60
CA THR A 229 -3.31 -9.69 10.48
C THR A 229 -2.24 -8.75 9.91
N ASN A 230 -2.51 -8.15 8.74
CA ASN A 230 -1.60 -7.22 8.08
C ASN A 230 -1.98 -5.77 8.41
N VAL A 231 -1.07 -5.09 9.12
CA VAL A 231 -1.21 -3.67 9.51
C VAL A 231 -1.38 -2.72 8.32
N ASN A 232 -0.93 -3.10 7.12
CA ASN A 232 -1.01 -2.28 5.91
C ASN A 232 -2.15 -2.69 4.98
N GLN A 233 -3.02 -3.60 5.39
CA GLN A 233 -4.15 -4.03 4.57
C GLN A 233 -5.13 -2.87 4.40
N SER A 234 -5.36 -2.45 3.15
CA SER A 234 -6.37 -1.45 2.84
C SER A 234 -7.78 -2.05 2.83
N LEU A 235 -8.77 -1.21 3.13
CA LEU A 235 -10.17 -1.50 2.90
C LEU A 235 -10.43 -1.84 1.42
N GLN A 236 -11.28 -2.83 1.18
CA GLN A 236 -11.68 -3.30 -0.13
C GLN A 236 -13.00 -2.64 -0.56
N GLY A 237 -13.11 -2.24 -1.81
CA GLY A 237 -14.33 -1.63 -2.35
C GLY A 237 -14.04 -0.49 -3.32
N LYS A 238 -15.09 0.24 -3.70
CA LYS A 238 -14.98 1.46 -4.52
C LYS A 238 -15.60 2.62 -3.76
N LEU A 239 -14.95 3.78 -3.78
CA LEU A 239 -15.52 5.01 -3.25
C LEU A 239 -16.75 5.42 -4.07
N PRO A 240 -17.74 6.09 -3.46
CA PRO A 240 -18.90 6.56 -4.20
C PRO A 240 -18.47 7.63 -5.22
N VAL A 241 -19.28 7.81 -6.26
CA VAL A 241 -19.09 8.93 -7.19
C VAL A 241 -19.74 10.16 -6.56
N CYS A 242 -18.90 11.09 -6.09
CA CYS A 242 -19.35 12.35 -5.51
C CYS A 242 -19.32 13.46 -6.54
N GLY A 243 -20.49 14.06 -6.78
CA GLY A 243 -20.66 15.27 -7.57
C GLY A 243 -20.95 16.48 -6.69
N CYS A 244 -21.22 17.61 -7.30
CA CYS A 244 -21.55 18.86 -6.62
C CYS A 244 -22.87 19.40 -7.14
N GLY A 245 -23.45 20.35 -6.39
CA GLY A 245 -24.62 21.10 -6.81
C GLY A 245 -24.45 21.77 -8.17
N GLU A 246 -25.56 22.23 -8.74
CA GLU A 246 -25.52 22.98 -9.99
C GLU A 246 -24.98 24.40 -9.75
N PRO A 247 -24.22 24.98 -10.70
CA PRO A 247 -23.80 26.37 -10.61
C PRO A 247 -25.03 27.29 -10.73
N VAL A 248 -25.19 28.20 -9.76
CA VAL A 248 -26.26 29.21 -9.75
C VAL A 248 -25.64 30.59 -9.62
N PRO A 249 -25.71 31.47 -10.65
CA PRO A 249 -26.33 31.25 -11.97
C PRO A 249 -25.48 30.37 -12.91
N LEU A 250 -26.13 29.77 -13.91
CA LEU A 250 -25.44 29.01 -14.96
C LEU A 250 -24.59 29.98 -15.83
N PRO A 251 -23.29 29.69 -16.08
CA PRO A 251 -22.46 30.57 -16.89
C PRO A 251 -23.00 30.73 -18.33
N PRO A 252 -22.73 31.87 -18.99
CA PRO A 252 -23.09 32.05 -20.40
C PRO A 252 -22.52 30.94 -21.28
N GLY A 253 -23.32 30.48 -22.23
CA GLY A 253 -22.93 29.44 -23.18
C GLY A 253 -23.27 28.01 -22.76
N TYR A 254 -23.84 27.83 -21.57
CA TYR A 254 -24.33 26.55 -21.10
C TYR A 254 -25.86 26.57 -20.95
N ASN A 255 -26.51 25.50 -21.36
CA ASN A 255 -27.91 25.23 -21.11
C ASN A 255 -28.04 23.96 -20.27
N ARG A 256 -29.04 23.96 -19.39
CA ARG A 256 -29.44 22.78 -18.62
C ARG A 256 -30.54 22.05 -19.38
N THR A 257 -30.35 20.76 -19.61
CA THR A 257 -31.36 19.89 -20.19
C THR A 257 -31.66 18.77 -19.21
N GLN A 258 -32.93 18.41 -19.07
CA GLN A 258 -33.33 17.26 -18.27
C GLN A 258 -33.65 16.12 -19.22
N THR A 259 -33.01 14.97 -19.04
CA THR A 259 -33.31 13.78 -19.82
C THR A 259 -34.69 13.24 -19.44
N ALA A 260 -35.27 12.40 -20.28
CA ALA A 260 -36.56 11.74 -19.99
C ALA A 260 -36.54 10.92 -18.67
N MET A 261 -35.35 10.56 -18.19
CA MET A 261 -35.14 9.82 -16.92
C MET A 261 -34.95 10.74 -15.71
N GLY A 262 -35.01 12.06 -15.90
CA GLY A 262 -34.82 13.04 -14.83
C GLY A 262 -33.36 13.41 -14.57
N GLU A 263 -32.40 12.82 -15.29
CA GLU A 263 -30.98 13.17 -15.17
C GLU A 263 -30.72 14.55 -15.76
N VAL A 264 -29.89 15.34 -15.06
CA VAL A 264 -29.50 16.66 -15.52
C VAL A 264 -28.29 16.52 -16.42
N ALA A 265 -28.47 16.83 -17.70
CA ALA A 265 -27.40 16.98 -18.66
C ALA A 265 -27.14 18.47 -18.92
N PHE A 266 -25.91 18.79 -19.32
CA PHE A 266 -25.55 20.13 -19.77
C PHE A 266 -25.24 20.05 -21.26
N THR A 267 -25.68 21.07 -21.99
CA THR A 267 -25.38 21.25 -23.41
C THR A 267 -24.90 22.67 -23.65
N CYS A 268 -24.20 22.90 -24.76
CA CYS A 268 -23.87 24.27 -25.14
C CYS A 268 -25.12 25.02 -25.59
N SER A 269 -25.26 26.27 -25.15
CA SER A 269 -26.35 27.15 -25.58
C SER A 269 -26.27 27.43 -27.08
N THR A 270 -27.39 27.88 -27.66
CA THR A 270 -27.47 28.36 -29.04
C THR A 270 -26.31 29.33 -29.36
N GLY A 271 -25.54 29.03 -30.40
CA GLY A 271 -24.40 29.84 -30.82
C GLY A 271 -23.07 29.50 -30.15
N PHE A 272 -23.04 28.55 -29.21
CA PHE A 272 -21.82 28.01 -28.62
C PHE A 272 -21.54 26.62 -29.19
N GLY A 273 -20.26 26.22 -29.21
CA GLY A 273 -19.79 24.92 -29.66
C GLY A 273 -19.05 24.16 -28.57
N GLY A 274 -19.05 22.83 -28.69
CA GLY A 274 -18.29 21.90 -27.85
C GLY A 274 -19.10 20.95 -26.98
N GLU A 275 -18.43 20.33 -26.00
CA GLU A 275 -19.02 19.34 -25.10
C GLU A 275 -19.06 19.90 -23.67
N ALA A 276 -20.26 20.30 -23.23
CA ALA A 276 -20.47 20.81 -21.89
C ALA A 276 -20.15 19.76 -20.82
N LYS A 277 -19.21 20.06 -19.92
CA LYS A 277 -18.86 19.23 -18.76
C LYS A 277 -18.94 20.04 -17.48
N LYS A 278 -19.51 19.45 -16.44
CA LYS A 278 -19.49 19.98 -15.08
C LYS A 278 -18.32 19.36 -14.33
N LEU A 279 -17.41 20.19 -13.82
CA LEU A 279 -16.34 19.80 -12.93
C LEU A 279 -16.59 20.31 -11.52
N CYS A 280 -16.40 19.44 -10.53
CA CYS A 280 -16.52 19.79 -9.12
C CYS A 280 -15.12 19.94 -8.56
N ARG A 281 -14.62 21.18 -8.52
CA ARG A 281 -13.28 21.44 -7.99
C ARG A 281 -13.39 21.72 -6.49
N PRO A 282 -12.63 21.01 -5.64
CA PRO A 282 -12.49 21.42 -4.25
C PRO A 282 -11.85 22.81 -4.20
N GLY A 283 -12.49 23.70 -3.47
CA GLY A 283 -12.06 25.07 -3.27
C GLY A 283 -10.73 25.14 -2.52
N PRO A 284 -9.97 26.23 -2.69
CA PRO A 284 -8.72 26.42 -2.00
C PRO A 284 -8.96 26.61 -0.48
N GLY A 285 -8.64 25.60 0.32
CA GLY A 285 -8.63 25.71 1.79
C GLY A 285 -9.10 24.46 2.52
N PRO A 286 -9.02 24.46 3.86
CA PRO A 286 -9.43 23.32 4.71
C PRO A 286 -10.95 23.16 4.81
N THR A 287 -11.72 24.13 4.32
CA THR A 287 -13.18 24.19 4.46
C THR A 287 -13.92 23.30 3.46
N CYS A 288 -13.23 22.58 2.57
CA CYS A 288 -13.83 21.67 1.59
C CYS A 288 -15.02 22.29 0.83
N THR A 289 -14.95 23.59 0.53
CA THR A 289 -15.97 24.25 -0.28
C THR A 289 -15.91 23.69 -1.70
N VAL A 290 -17.04 23.64 -2.40
CA VAL A 290 -17.09 23.08 -3.75
C VAL A 290 -17.70 24.08 -4.68
N ASP A 291 -16.92 24.53 -5.65
CA ASP A 291 -17.39 25.44 -6.67
C ASP A 291 -17.63 24.61 -7.95
N PRO A 292 -18.89 24.43 -8.37
CA PRO A 292 -19.18 23.81 -9.66
C PRO A 292 -18.67 24.71 -10.79
N VAL A 293 -17.78 24.17 -11.62
CA VAL A 293 -17.23 24.86 -12.79
C VAL A 293 -17.74 24.18 -14.06
N MET A 294 -18.33 24.96 -14.96
CA MET A 294 -18.69 24.50 -16.30
C MET A 294 -17.53 24.72 -17.25
N ILE A 295 -17.19 23.70 -18.03
CA ILE A 295 -16.17 23.76 -19.08
C ILE A 295 -16.66 23.13 -20.37
N GLY A 296 -15.96 23.40 -21.48
CA GLY A 296 -16.16 22.70 -22.75
C GLY A 296 -17.13 23.36 -23.72
N CYS A 297 -17.87 24.39 -23.33
CA CYS A 297 -18.57 25.26 -24.28
C CYS A 297 -17.77 26.54 -24.51
N ALA A 298 -17.51 26.83 -25.78
CA ALA A 298 -16.80 28.03 -26.21
C ALA A 298 -17.59 28.79 -27.28
N VAL A 299 -17.34 30.09 -27.39
CA VAL A 299 -17.82 30.88 -28.51
C VAL A 299 -17.00 30.50 -29.74
N PRO A 300 -17.62 30.02 -30.83
CA PRO A 300 -16.91 29.71 -32.06
C PRO A 300 -16.44 31.01 -32.71
N LEU A 301 -15.13 31.21 -32.74
CA LEU A 301 -14.46 32.37 -33.32
C LEU A 301 -13.43 31.90 -34.33
N ALA A 302 -13.43 32.49 -35.52
CA ALA A 302 -12.34 32.30 -36.47
C ALA A 302 -11.02 32.61 -35.78
N CYS A 303 -10.03 31.73 -35.92
CA CYS A 303 -8.80 31.84 -35.14
C CYS A 303 -7.90 33.01 -35.56
N ILE A 304 -7.98 33.44 -36.83
CA ILE A 304 -7.33 34.63 -37.37
C ILE A 304 -8.09 35.09 -38.61
N ALA A 305 -8.04 36.39 -38.92
CA ALA A 305 -8.55 36.94 -40.16
C ALA A 305 -7.70 38.13 -40.65
N SER A 306 -7.62 38.29 -41.97
CA SER A 306 -6.89 39.36 -42.63
C SER A 306 -7.56 39.74 -43.94
N ILE A 307 -7.50 41.03 -44.30
CA ILE A 307 -7.99 41.51 -45.59
C ILE A 307 -6.83 41.70 -46.57
N LYS A 308 -6.99 41.15 -47.77
CA LYS A 308 -6.15 41.42 -48.92
C LYS A 308 -6.87 42.43 -49.81
N ASP A 309 -6.37 43.66 -49.84
CA ASP A 309 -6.93 44.73 -50.65
C ASP A 309 -6.62 44.50 -52.15
N GLU A 310 -7.66 44.58 -52.99
CA GLU A 310 -7.55 44.41 -54.45
C GLU A 310 -7.96 45.67 -55.23
N GLY A 311 -8.22 46.80 -54.55
CA GLY A 311 -8.59 48.04 -55.23
C GLY A 311 -9.39 49.04 -54.41
N SER A 312 -9.25 49.05 -53.09
CA SER A 312 -9.97 49.99 -52.22
C SER A 312 -9.63 51.44 -52.60
N GLY A 313 -10.66 52.24 -52.83
CA GLY A 313 -10.54 53.59 -53.36
C GLY A 313 -11.90 54.26 -53.56
N SER A 314 -11.91 55.59 -53.63
CA SER A 314 -13.14 56.40 -53.80
C SER A 314 -14.24 56.13 -52.75
N GLY A 315 -13.87 55.81 -51.51
CA GLY A 315 -14.83 55.54 -50.42
C GLY A 315 -15.50 54.17 -50.52
N ALA A 316 -14.98 53.28 -51.37
CA ALA A 316 -15.37 51.88 -51.44
C ALA A 316 -14.21 50.97 -51.03
N VAL A 317 -14.54 49.83 -50.44
CA VAL A 317 -13.63 48.74 -50.09
C VAL A 317 -13.85 47.60 -51.07
N SER A 318 -12.77 47.02 -51.57
CA SER A 318 -12.80 45.83 -52.43
C SER A 318 -11.58 44.95 -52.16
N GLY A 319 -11.79 43.64 -52.08
CA GLY A 319 -10.70 42.70 -51.80
C GLY A 319 -11.20 41.34 -51.36
N SER A 320 -10.31 40.54 -50.78
CA SER A 320 -10.65 39.23 -50.22
C SER A 320 -10.33 39.19 -48.73
N LEU A 321 -11.31 38.77 -47.93
CA LEU A 321 -11.12 38.50 -46.50
C LEU A 321 -10.74 37.03 -46.33
N HIS A 322 -9.51 36.78 -45.88
CA HIS A 322 -9.00 35.46 -45.55
C HIS A 322 -9.11 35.22 -44.05
N PHE A 323 -9.62 34.06 -43.65
CA PHE A 323 -9.74 33.71 -42.24
C PHE A 323 -9.61 32.22 -42.00
N GLY A 324 -9.24 31.87 -40.78
CA GLY A 324 -9.09 30.49 -40.33
C GLY A 324 -10.37 29.87 -39.75
N PRO A 325 -10.31 28.57 -39.43
CA PRO A 325 -11.41 27.84 -38.82
C PRO A 325 -11.72 28.32 -37.40
N ALA A 326 -12.89 27.94 -36.90
CA ALA A 326 -13.39 28.29 -35.58
C ALA A 326 -12.83 27.35 -34.51
N LEU A 327 -11.51 27.32 -34.36
CA LEU A 327 -10.81 26.44 -33.41
C LEU A 327 -10.49 27.22 -32.13
N VAL A 328 -11.26 26.99 -31.06
CA VAL A 328 -10.95 27.49 -29.71
C VAL A 328 -10.49 26.32 -28.85
N ASP A 329 -9.17 26.16 -28.68
CA ASP A 329 -8.53 25.11 -27.88
C ASP A 329 -9.05 23.67 -28.14
N GLY A 330 -9.51 23.39 -29.36
CA GLY A 330 -10.12 22.11 -29.73
C GLY A 330 -11.49 21.85 -29.09
N MET A 331 -12.10 22.85 -28.44
CA MET A 331 -13.44 22.73 -27.85
C MET A 331 -14.54 22.78 -28.91
N VAL A 332 -14.33 23.50 -30.01
CA VAL A 332 -15.32 23.63 -31.09
C VAL A 332 -14.96 22.67 -32.23
N ASP A 333 -15.92 21.82 -32.60
CA ASP A 333 -15.82 20.98 -33.80
C ASP A 333 -16.23 21.79 -35.04
N GLU A 334 -15.32 21.94 -35.99
CA GLU A 334 -15.55 22.66 -37.25
C GLU A 334 -16.67 21.98 -38.08
N ALA A 335 -16.92 20.68 -37.90
CA ALA A 335 -18.01 19.96 -38.58
C ALA A 335 -19.41 20.44 -38.16
N ASP A 336 -19.52 21.10 -37.01
CA ASP A 336 -20.73 21.74 -36.52
C ASP A 336 -20.92 23.18 -37.03
N VAL A 337 -19.90 23.75 -37.69
CA VAL A 337 -20.01 25.05 -38.35
C VAL A 337 -20.75 24.88 -39.67
N VAL A 338 -21.87 25.58 -39.82
CA VAL A 338 -22.69 25.58 -41.05
C VAL A 338 -22.13 26.59 -42.05
N LYS A 339 -21.83 27.81 -41.60
CA LYS A 339 -21.29 28.87 -42.46
C LYS A 339 -20.61 29.98 -41.68
N TYR A 340 -19.75 30.71 -42.38
CA TYR A 340 -19.24 32.02 -41.95
C TYR A 340 -20.01 33.12 -42.67
N SER A 341 -20.38 34.16 -41.94
CA SER A 341 -21.07 35.35 -42.48
C SER A 341 -20.26 36.60 -42.17
N VAL A 342 -19.99 37.42 -43.18
CA VAL A 342 -19.22 38.66 -43.06
C VAL A 342 -20.15 39.85 -43.07
N PHE A 343 -20.03 40.73 -42.08
CA PHE A 343 -20.78 41.97 -41.94
C PHE A 343 -19.83 43.18 -41.92
N PHE A 344 -20.34 44.37 -42.18
CA PHE A 344 -19.68 45.58 -41.69
C PHE A 344 -19.82 45.64 -40.17
N ALA A 345 -18.88 46.29 -39.49
CA ALA A 345 -18.99 46.55 -38.06
C ALA A 345 -18.55 47.97 -37.70
N ASP A 346 -19.15 48.50 -36.65
CA ASP A 346 -18.81 49.80 -36.07
C ASP A 346 -17.57 49.71 -35.15
N GLU A 347 -17.16 50.83 -34.56
CA GLU A 347 -16.05 50.89 -33.59
C GLU A 347 -16.33 50.10 -32.30
N CYS A 348 -17.60 49.83 -32.00
CA CYS A 348 -18.05 49.02 -30.88
C CYS A 348 -18.14 47.52 -31.23
N GLN A 349 -17.71 47.12 -32.43
CA GLN A 349 -17.74 45.75 -32.95
C GLN A 349 -19.16 45.16 -33.11
N ASN A 350 -20.19 46.00 -33.21
CA ASN A 350 -21.53 45.55 -33.52
C ASN A 350 -21.67 45.36 -35.04
N SER A 351 -22.39 44.31 -35.46
CA SER A 351 -22.69 44.12 -36.88
C SER A 351 -23.62 45.21 -37.41
N MET A 352 -23.31 45.68 -38.62
CA MET A 352 -24.05 46.72 -39.33
C MET A 352 -24.64 46.16 -40.63
N GLY A 353 -25.97 46.20 -40.74
CA GLY A 353 -26.67 45.96 -42.01
C GLY A 353 -26.78 44.48 -42.43
N ILE A 354 -26.69 44.25 -43.74
CA ILE A 354 -26.91 42.93 -44.37
C ILE A 354 -25.61 42.12 -44.47
N VAL A 355 -25.76 40.80 -44.59
CA VAL A 355 -24.65 39.88 -44.87
C VAL A 355 -23.99 40.26 -46.19
N LEU A 356 -22.72 40.64 -46.15
CA LEU A 356 -21.94 41.02 -47.33
C LEU A 356 -21.52 39.80 -48.14
N SER A 357 -21.17 38.73 -47.43
CA SER A 357 -20.77 37.46 -48.01
C SER A 357 -21.04 36.34 -47.01
N SER A 358 -21.42 35.17 -47.52
CA SER A 358 -21.54 33.97 -46.70
C SER A 358 -20.79 32.81 -47.33
N ARG A 359 -19.99 32.12 -46.54
CA ARG A 359 -19.24 30.94 -46.98
C ARG A 359 -19.75 29.72 -46.26
N LEU A 360 -20.34 28.78 -46.99
CA LEU A 360 -20.67 27.46 -46.46
C LEU A 360 -19.37 26.72 -46.16
N VAL A 361 -19.28 26.17 -44.95
CA VAL A 361 -18.19 25.26 -44.59
C VAL A 361 -18.45 23.96 -45.33
N ARG A 362 -17.45 23.50 -46.08
CA ARG A 362 -17.46 22.13 -46.57
C ARG A 362 -16.88 21.28 -45.45
N PRO A 363 -17.50 20.16 -45.09
CA PRO A 363 -16.86 19.19 -44.21
C PRO A 363 -15.53 18.83 -44.86
N ALA A 364 -14.41 19.26 -44.30
CA ALA A 364 -13.11 18.77 -44.74
C ALA A 364 -12.85 17.48 -43.97
N GLU A 365 -12.38 16.46 -44.68
CA GLU A 365 -12.12 15.15 -44.08
C GLU A 365 -10.91 15.17 -43.14
N ASP A 366 -10.05 16.20 -43.19
CA ASP A 366 -8.86 16.34 -42.35
C ASP A 366 -8.52 17.82 -42.08
N PHE A 367 -9.19 18.47 -41.12
CA PHE A 367 -8.67 19.73 -40.59
C PHE A 367 -7.58 19.41 -39.57
N GLU A 368 -6.32 19.72 -39.91
CA GLU A 368 -5.25 19.82 -38.91
C GLU A 368 -5.68 20.78 -37.80
N THR A 369 -5.35 20.43 -36.54
CA THR A 369 -5.64 21.22 -35.33
C THR A 369 -4.96 22.59 -35.28
N CYS A 370 -4.27 22.99 -36.35
CA CYS A 370 -3.51 24.23 -36.47
C CYS A 370 -4.34 25.36 -37.08
N CYS A 371 -4.27 26.55 -36.47
CA CYS A 371 -4.90 27.75 -37.02
C CYS A 371 -4.23 28.19 -38.33
N ARG A 372 -4.90 27.94 -39.46
CA ARG A 372 -4.50 28.44 -40.78
C ARG A 372 -5.33 29.66 -41.15
N GLY A 373 -4.69 30.82 -41.33
CA GLY A 373 -5.40 32.07 -41.62
C GLY A 373 -5.99 32.23 -43.01
N ASP A 374 -5.76 31.26 -43.88
CA ASP A 374 -6.19 31.22 -45.27
C ASP A 374 -7.15 30.06 -45.59
N ALA A 375 -7.66 29.38 -44.56
CA ALA A 375 -8.54 28.22 -44.73
C ALA A 375 -9.83 28.58 -45.49
N TYR A 376 -10.33 29.79 -45.26
CA TYR A 376 -11.51 30.33 -45.92
C TYR A 376 -11.24 31.70 -46.56
N GLU A 377 -11.97 31.96 -47.63
CA GLU A 377 -11.92 33.23 -48.36
C GLU A 377 -13.36 33.74 -48.61
N ALA A 378 -13.60 34.99 -48.24
CA ALA A 378 -14.79 35.74 -48.60
C ALA A 378 -14.40 36.89 -49.54
N LYS A 379 -14.81 36.79 -50.81
CA LYS A 379 -14.61 37.85 -51.79
C LYS A 379 -15.57 39.00 -51.51
N LEU A 380 -15.01 40.19 -51.35
CA LEU A 380 -15.71 41.45 -51.15
C LEU A 380 -15.66 42.19 -52.48
N GLY A 381 -16.83 42.36 -53.12
CA GLY A 381 -16.94 43.24 -54.28
C GLY A 381 -16.62 44.69 -53.92
N THR A 382 -16.85 45.63 -54.85
CA THR A 382 -16.73 47.06 -54.54
C THR A 382 -17.91 47.50 -53.67
N LEU A 383 -17.71 47.50 -52.36
CA LEU A 383 -18.73 47.81 -51.36
C LEU A 383 -18.46 49.20 -50.77
N ARG A 384 -19.50 50.02 -50.60
CA ARG A 384 -19.41 51.28 -49.87
C ARG A 384 -19.76 51.04 -48.41
N PRO A 385 -18.82 51.20 -47.45
CA PRO A 385 -19.13 51.03 -46.04
C PRO A 385 -20.24 52.01 -45.60
N PRO A 386 -21.20 51.58 -44.77
CA PRO A 386 -22.16 52.51 -44.17
C PRO A 386 -21.43 53.52 -43.28
N VAL A 387 -22.02 54.69 -43.08
CA VAL A 387 -21.46 55.73 -42.20
C VAL A 387 -21.31 55.15 -40.78
N GLY A 388 -20.10 55.24 -40.22
CA GLY A 388 -19.76 54.69 -38.91
C GLY A 388 -19.17 53.28 -38.93
N ALA A 389 -19.05 52.62 -40.09
CA ALA A 389 -18.31 51.38 -40.20
C ALA A 389 -16.82 51.61 -39.96
N ALA A 390 -16.21 50.77 -39.12
CA ALA A 390 -14.80 50.77 -38.76
C ALA A 390 -14.05 49.50 -39.22
N GLY A 391 -14.79 48.45 -39.60
CA GLY A 391 -14.19 47.21 -40.08
C GLY A 391 -15.21 46.19 -40.57
N PHE A 392 -14.77 44.94 -40.61
CA PHE A 392 -15.58 43.75 -40.88
C PHE A 392 -15.73 42.90 -39.62
N LEU A 393 -16.84 42.18 -39.52
CA LEU A 393 -17.08 41.19 -38.47
C LEU A 393 -17.36 39.83 -39.11
N VAL A 394 -16.53 38.84 -38.77
CA VAL A 394 -16.70 37.45 -39.20
C VAL A 394 -17.47 36.70 -38.13
N MET A 395 -18.74 36.42 -38.41
CA MET A 395 -19.64 35.68 -37.52
C MET A 395 -19.71 34.22 -37.94
N VAL A 396 -19.63 33.32 -36.96
CA VAL A 396 -19.76 31.88 -37.16
C VAL A 396 -21.21 31.46 -36.94
N GLN A 397 -21.78 30.68 -37.85
CA GLN A 397 -23.09 30.06 -37.71
C GLN A 397 -22.89 28.57 -37.44
N MET A 398 -23.19 28.14 -36.22
CA MET A 398 -23.24 26.73 -35.85
C MET A 398 -24.58 26.11 -36.26
N ARG A 399 -24.65 24.79 -36.27
CA ARG A 399 -25.93 24.05 -36.32
C ARG A 399 -26.84 24.42 -35.14
N SER A 400 -26.24 24.71 -33.98
CA SER A 400 -26.95 25.12 -32.77
C SER A 400 -27.49 26.56 -32.82
N GLY A 401 -26.94 27.43 -33.69
CA GLY A 401 -27.30 28.84 -33.78
C GLY A 401 -26.15 29.75 -34.22
N GLN A 402 -26.42 31.05 -34.34
CA GLN A 402 -25.39 32.05 -34.65
C GLN A 402 -24.56 32.35 -33.41
N ALA A 403 -23.24 32.46 -33.55
CA ALA A 403 -22.36 32.86 -32.46
C ALA A 403 -22.77 34.21 -31.86
N PRO A 404 -22.68 34.40 -30.53
CA PRO A 404 -23.05 35.66 -29.89
C PRO A 404 -22.08 36.81 -30.19
N VAL A 405 -20.83 36.49 -30.57
CA VAL A 405 -19.80 37.45 -30.98
C VAL A 405 -19.01 36.91 -32.18
N GLY A 406 -18.32 37.79 -32.89
CA GLY A 406 -17.53 37.45 -34.08
C GLY A 406 -16.11 38.00 -34.02
N LEU A 407 -15.28 37.61 -34.98
CA LEU A 407 -13.92 38.13 -35.11
C LEU A 407 -13.95 39.47 -35.87
N PHE A 408 -13.52 40.55 -35.21
CA PHE A 408 -13.43 41.88 -35.81
C PHE A 408 -12.13 42.06 -36.59
N VAL A 409 -12.24 42.60 -37.81
CA VAL A 409 -11.12 42.91 -38.71
C VAL A 409 -11.20 44.39 -39.06
N PRO A 410 -10.33 45.24 -38.49
CA PRO A 410 -10.37 46.67 -38.75
C PRO A 410 -10.06 46.97 -40.22
N PHE A 411 -10.58 48.08 -40.72
CA PHE A 411 -10.10 48.61 -41.99
C PHE A 411 -8.62 48.97 -41.89
N ASN A 412 -7.86 48.70 -42.94
CA ASN A 412 -6.50 49.18 -43.03
C ASN A 412 -6.53 50.71 -43.22
N GLU A 413 -6.13 51.46 -42.19
CA GLU A 413 -6.13 52.94 -42.20
C GLU A 413 -5.39 53.49 -43.42
N THR A 414 -4.32 52.82 -43.87
CA THR A 414 -3.54 53.27 -45.04
C THR A 414 -4.30 53.15 -46.36
N ALA A 415 -5.27 52.24 -46.45
CA ALA A 415 -6.13 52.07 -47.62
C ALA A 415 -7.28 53.09 -47.62
N MET A 416 -7.83 53.45 -46.46
CA MET A 416 -8.94 54.40 -46.36
C MET A 416 -8.52 55.87 -46.32
N ALA A 417 -7.35 56.19 -45.77
CA ALA A 417 -6.86 57.57 -45.67
C ALA A 417 -6.57 58.23 -47.03
N ARG A 418 -6.48 57.47 -48.13
CA ARG A 418 -6.21 58.02 -49.47
C ARG A 418 -7.37 58.81 -50.10
N VAL A 419 -8.54 58.90 -49.46
CA VAL A 419 -9.75 59.49 -50.09
C VAL A 419 -10.33 60.71 -49.36
N VAL A 420 -9.93 61.01 -48.13
CA VAL A 420 -10.49 62.17 -47.39
C VAL A 420 -9.47 63.31 -47.27
N LEU A 421 -8.98 63.82 -48.40
CA LEU A 421 -8.25 65.10 -48.45
C LEU A 421 -8.59 65.92 -49.70
N THR A 422 -9.84 65.92 -50.18
CA THR A 422 -10.34 66.98 -51.09
C THR A 422 -11.84 67.28 -50.87
N GLY A 423 -12.28 67.36 -49.62
CA GLY A 423 -13.53 68.03 -49.29
C GLY A 423 -13.24 69.51 -49.02
N ALA A 424 -13.42 70.37 -50.02
CA ALA A 424 -13.34 71.81 -49.84
C ALA A 424 -14.23 72.25 -48.68
N ALA A 425 -13.61 72.82 -47.64
CA ALA A 425 -14.32 73.44 -46.53
C ALA A 425 -15.15 74.63 -47.04
N PRO A 426 -16.48 74.69 -46.80
CA PRO A 426 -17.18 75.95 -46.86
C PRO A 426 -16.76 76.80 -45.66
N ARG A 427 -16.44 78.05 -45.98
CA ARG A 427 -16.14 79.17 -45.07
C ARG A 427 -17.01 79.16 -43.80
N SER A 428 -16.31 79.13 -42.65
CA SER A 428 -16.51 80.03 -41.51
C SER A 428 -17.93 80.52 -41.22
N GLN A 429 -18.59 79.89 -40.23
CA GLN A 429 -19.32 80.65 -39.22
C GLN A 429 -18.74 80.32 -37.85
N ARG A 430 -18.13 81.35 -37.24
CA ARG A 430 -17.75 81.38 -35.84
C ARG A 430 -19.03 81.29 -34.99
N ILE A 431 -19.21 80.20 -34.27
CA ILE A 431 -20.07 80.18 -33.09
C ILE A 431 -19.13 80.05 -31.89
N ALA A 432 -19.09 81.12 -31.11
CA ALA A 432 -18.36 81.19 -29.86
C ALA A 432 -19.01 80.23 -28.86
N TRP A 433 -18.26 79.24 -28.39
CA TRP A 433 -18.60 78.48 -27.19
C TRP A 433 -17.80 79.04 -26.02
N THR A 434 -18.54 79.66 -25.10
CA THR A 434 -18.11 80.01 -23.75
C THR A 434 -17.74 78.74 -22.98
N ALA A 435 -16.49 78.66 -22.55
CA ALA A 435 -16.01 77.66 -21.62
C ALA A 435 -16.64 77.90 -20.23
N VAL A 436 -17.44 76.94 -19.75
CA VAL A 436 -17.80 76.83 -18.34
C VAL A 436 -16.86 75.80 -17.74
N ALA A 437 -15.90 76.28 -16.95
CA ALA A 437 -15.03 75.45 -16.12
C ALA A 437 -15.84 74.86 -14.96
N GLY A 438 -16.13 73.56 -15.04
CA GLY A 438 -16.67 72.77 -13.93
C GLY A 438 -15.57 71.93 -13.30
N SER A 439 -14.95 72.45 -12.24
CA SER A 439 -14.08 71.69 -11.34
C SER A 439 -14.92 70.67 -10.56
N ALA A 440 -14.59 69.38 -10.67
CA ALA A 440 -15.11 68.36 -9.76
C ALA A 440 -13.95 67.65 -9.07
N LEU A 441 -14.04 67.66 -7.74
CA LEU A 441 -13.02 67.26 -6.78
C LEU A 441 -12.62 65.78 -6.89
N VAL A 442 -11.30 65.61 -6.81
CA VAL A 442 -10.61 64.43 -6.27
C VAL A 442 -11.23 64.03 -4.93
N THR A 443 -11.68 62.78 -4.80
CA THR A 443 -11.84 62.14 -3.48
C THR A 443 -11.11 60.80 -3.51
N GLN A 444 -9.90 60.78 -2.95
CA GLN A 444 -9.18 59.57 -2.57
C GLN A 444 -9.96 58.85 -1.47
N PHE A 445 -10.26 57.57 -1.67
CA PHE A 445 -10.61 56.66 -0.57
C PHE A 445 -9.46 55.68 -0.36
N LEU A 446 -8.67 55.98 0.66
CA LEU A 446 -7.76 55.08 1.35
C LEU A 446 -8.55 54.49 2.53
N MET A 447 -8.74 53.18 2.59
CA MET A 447 -8.78 52.47 3.87
C MET A 447 -8.19 51.06 3.74
N SER A 448 -6.99 50.97 4.30
CA SER A 448 -6.35 49.77 4.81
C SER A 448 -7.16 49.20 5.99
N ARG A 449 -7.28 47.88 6.11
CA ARG A 449 -7.30 47.21 7.42
C ARG A 449 -6.72 45.81 7.36
N ILE A 450 -5.52 45.73 7.93
CA ILE A 450 -4.84 44.57 8.51
C ILE A 450 -5.67 44.06 9.69
N GLY A 451 -5.82 42.74 9.81
CA GLY A 451 -6.40 42.07 10.98
C GLY A 451 -5.76 40.71 11.16
N ALA A 452 -4.68 40.67 11.95
CA ALA A 452 -4.10 39.46 12.48
C ALA A 452 -4.91 38.98 13.69
N ARG A 453 -5.22 37.69 13.72
CA ARG A 453 -5.20 36.83 14.91
C ARG A 453 -5.01 35.38 14.47
#